data_AF-A0A9E1GYU5-F1
#
_entry.id   AF-A0A9E1GYU5-F1
#
_cell.length_a   1.000
_cell.length_b   1.000
_cell.length_c   1.000
_cell.angle_alpha   90.00
_cell.angle_beta   90.00
_cell.angle_gamma   90.00
#
_symmetry.space_group_name_H-M   'P 1'
#
loop_
_entity.id
_entity.type
_entity.pdbx_description
1 polymer ?
#
loop_
_entity_poly.entity_id
_entity_poly.type
_entity_poly.pdbx_seq_one_letter_code
_entity_poly.pdbx_strand_id
1 'polypeptide(L)'
;MTTYKNTIRLFIRTMSVSIPYLLLLAAENVFLFRLLHAFAGAAKEEVQAIYFLMDMNYLYVLGFLFFLFISCEFMRKSREVNLVESMRERAWIVEGNQFAVLGTLILIYALVFLIYVLAGVSILHMPQMCFLQMLKILGVNIFLLSCAAVGMGYLISRIPNRYAGYLVILVVLMLILPANAKYFSMLSWGRGISIYWLRDWLYLLPPDIQALGDPLYGVPVEFYRIAVMLLWIGIGGWLFARSVCRYTKAKRRVADGLFIVWTALCVLGAVNEGSVLRMTDHPKSAVSEDQNYYETQPEIEEIQSDFQVQAYDMELTFGHELSAKVTASIMSENTPKQCYFTLYHGYKISKIESTEGETLFIHSIRIRWWQQNNLPHQNFRKNGNSL
;
A
#
# COMPACT_ATOMS: atom_id res chain seq x y z
N MET A 1 -27.14 -8.16 25.02
CA MET A 1 -27.99 -7.58 23.94
C MET A 1 -28.49 -6.17 24.23
N THR A 2 -28.95 -5.84 25.45
CA THR A 2 -29.44 -4.49 25.80
C THR A 2 -28.36 -3.40 25.71
N THR A 3 -27.14 -3.70 26.14
CA THR A 3 -26.00 -2.77 26.09
C THR A 3 -25.58 -2.41 24.65
N TYR A 4 -25.45 -3.41 23.77
CA TYR A 4 -25.12 -3.19 22.35
C TYR A 4 -26.15 -2.29 21.64
N LYS A 5 -27.44 -2.57 21.84
CA LYS A 5 -28.53 -1.75 21.29
C LYS A 5 -28.47 -0.30 21.79
N ASN A 6 -28.10 -0.09 23.05
CA ASN A 6 -27.92 1.24 23.62
C ASN A 6 -26.70 1.94 23.03
N THR A 7 -25.60 1.23 22.77
CA THR A 7 -24.40 1.79 22.12
C THR A 7 -24.67 2.18 20.67
N ILE A 8 -25.46 1.40 19.91
CA ILE A 8 -25.94 1.81 18.58
C ILE A 8 -26.81 3.07 18.70
N ARG A 9 -27.75 3.10 19.65
CA ARG A 9 -28.60 4.29 19.84
C ARG A 9 -27.77 5.52 20.19
N LEU A 10 -26.71 5.37 20.99
CA LEU A 10 -25.75 6.42 21.28
C LEU A 10 -25.04 6.89 20.01
N PHE A 11 -24.57 5.97 19.17
CA PHE A 11 -23.97 6.30 17.87
C PHE A 11 -24.91 7.12 16.99
N ILE A 12 -26.15 6.66 16.79
CA ILE A 12 -27.14 7.33 15.94
C ILE A 12 -27.46 8.73 16.46
N ARG A 13 -27.61 8.89 17.78
CA ARG A 13 -27.90 10.20 18.41
C ARG A 13 -26.70 11.15 18.38
N THR A 14 -25.48 10.64 18.24
CA THR A 14 -24.27 11.46 18.22
C THR A 14 -24.04 11.99 16.80
N MET A 15 -24.62 13.16 16.50
CA MET A 15 -24.56 13.77 15.16
C MET A 15 -23.13 13.96 14.64
N SER A 16 -22.15 14.20 15.52
CA SER A 16 -20.74 14.35 15.13
C SER A 16 -20.11 13.07 14.57
N VAL A 17 -20.76 11.91 14.72
CA VAL A 17 -20.25 10.62 14.24
C VAL A 17 -21.22 10.00 13.22
N SER A 18 -22.53 10.09 13.44
CA SER A 18 -23.53 9.54 12.52
C SER A 18 -23.61 10.30 11.20
N ILE A 19 -23.46 11.63 11.20
CA ILE A 19 -23.47 12.42 9.96
C ILE A 19 -22.26 12.09 9.08
N PRO A 20 -21.01 12.12 9.58
CA PRO A 20 -19.86 11.72 8.77
C PRO A 20 -20.00 10.31 8.19
N TYR A 21 -20.54 9.35 8.95
CA TYR A 21 -20.74 7.99 8.45
C TYR A 21 -21.78 7.92 7.32
N LEU A 22 -22.91 8.64 7.47
CA LEU A 22 -23.92 8.71 6.39
C LEU A 22 -23.38 9.42 5.15
N LEU A 23 -22.57 10.48 5.34
CA LEU A 23 -21.90 11.16 4.24
C LEU A 23 -20.91 10.23 3.53
N LEU A 24 -20.14 9.42 4.26
CA LEU A 24 -19.25 8.42 3.68
C LEU A 24 -20.03 7.43 2.81
N LEU A 25 -21.10 6.85 3.34
CA LEU A 25 -21.94 5.90 2.57
C LEU A 25 -22.59 6.55 1.36
N ALA A 26 -23.07 7.80 1.48
CA ALA A 26 -23.68 8.52 0.37
C ALA A 26 -22.64 8.84 -0.71
N ALA A 27 -21.47 9.34 -0.33
CA ALA A 27 -20.37 9.65 -1.23
C ALA A 27 -19.88 8.39 -1.96
N GLU A 28 -19.73 7.27 -1.24
CA GLU A 28 -19.38 5.98 -1.78
C GLU A 28 -20.40 5.52 -2.83
N ASN A 29 -21.71 5.52 -2.50
CA ASN A 29 -22.75 5.09 -3.43
C ASN A 29 -22.80 5.97 -4.69
N VAL A 30 -22.72 7.30 -4.53
CA VAL A 30 -22.71 8.22 -5.68
C VAL A 30 -21.49 7.99 -6.56
N PHE A 31 -20.31 7.80 -5.96
CA PHE A 31 -19.08 7.56 -6.71
C PHE A 31 -19.12 6.22 -7.45
N LEU A 32 -19.42 5.11 -6.74
CA LEU A 32 -19.47 3.78 -7.32
C LEU A 32 -20.55 3.65 -8.41
N PHE A 33 -21.71 4.26 -8.20
CA PHE A 33 -22.76 4.28 -9.21
C PHE A 33 -22.33 5.03 -10.47
N ARG A 34 -21.74 6.22 -10.33
CA ARG A 34 -21.23 7.00 -11.48
C ARG A 34 -20.11 6.26 -12.19
N LEU A 35 -19.21 5.63 -11.44
CA LEU A 35 -18.12 4.84 -11.98
C LEU A 35 -18.65 3.66 -12.79
N LEU A 36 -19.53 2.85 -12.21
CA LEU A 36 -20.14 1.71 -12.90
C LEU A 36 -20.91 2.15 -14.15
N HIS A 37 -21.66 3.24 -14.08
CA HIS A 37 -22.39 3.77 -15.24
C HIS A 37 -21.46 4.28 -16.34
N ALA A 38 -20.36 4.96 -15.99
CA ALA A 38 -19.37 5.43 -16.94
C ALA A 38 -18.70 4.27 -17.69
N PHE A 39 -18.31 3.22 -16.98
CA PHE A 39 -17.69 2.03 -17.57
C PHE A 39 -18.69 1.14 -18.32
N ALA A 40 -19.95 1.04 -17.88
CA ALA A 40 -20.98 0.30 -18.60
C ALA A 40 -21.33 0.93 -19.97
N GLY A 41 -21.14 2.24 -20.12
CA GLY A 41 -21.31 2.96 -21.38
C GLY A 41 -20.07 2.95 -22.31
N ALA A 42 -18.92 2.48 -21.83
CA ALA A 42 -17.68 2.40 -22.58
C ALA A 42 -17.54 1.03 -23.28
N ALA A 43 -16.74 0.97 -24.37
CA ALA A 43 -16.61 -0.23 -25.21
C ALA A 43 -16.02 -1.43 -24.43
N LYS A 44 -16.59 -2.62 -24.53
CA LYS A 44 -16.24 -3.80 -23.69
C LYS A 44 -14.85 -4.39 -23.98
N GLU A 45 -13.79 -3.76 -23.47
CA GLU A 45 -12.41 -4.27 -23.54
C GLU A 45 -11.89 -4.67 -22.16
N GLU A 46 -11.05 -5.71 -22.08
CA GLU A 46 -10.46 -6.22 -20.84
C GLU A 46 -9.67 -5.14 -20.07
N VAL A 47 -9.06 -4.20 -20.80
CA VAL A 47 -8.27 -3.10 -20.24
C VAL A 47 -9.13 -2.19 -19.35
N GLN A 48 -10.42 -2.06 -19.65
CA GLN A 48 -11.33 -1.22 -18.87
C GLN A 48 -11.66 -1.79 -17.49
N ALA A 49 -11.62 -3.12 -17.34
CA ALA A 49 -11.88 -3.75 -16.06
C ALA A 49 -10.80 -3.41 -15.02
N ILE A 50 -9.53 -3.37 -15.43
CA ILE A 50 -8.43 -3.01 -14.54
C ILE A 50 -8.53 -1.54 -14.12
N TYR A 51 -8.82 -0.62 -15.07
CA TYR A 51 -9.01 0.79 -14.75
C TYR A 51 -10.20 1.06 -13.82
N PHE A 52 -11.30 0.32 -13.98
CA PHE A 52 -12.42 0.37 -13.04
C PHE A 52 -11.99 0.05 -11.60
N LEU A 53 -11.12 -0.94 -11.42
CA LEU A 53 -10.59 -1.30 -10.10
C LEU A 53 -9.62 -0.26 -9.55
N MET A 54 -8.83 0.34 -10.43
CA MET A 54 -7.89 1.39 -10.05
C MET A 54 -8.61 2.65 -9.57
N ASP A 55 -9.67 3.07 -10.25
CA ASP A 55 -10.43 4.26 -9.88
C ASP A 55 -11.17 4.08 -8.54
N MET A 56 -11.38 2.84 -8.09
CA MET A 56 -11.89 2.60 -6.74
C MET A 56 -10.87 2.94 -5.64
N ASN A 57 -9.58 3.06 -5.95
CA ASN A 57 -8.54 3.37 -4.96
C ASN A 57 -8.82 4.65 -4.16
N TYR A 58 -9.46 5.64 -4.78
CA TYR A 58 -9.82 6.90 -4.14
C TYR A 58 -10.79 6.72 -2.96
N LEU A 59 -11.65 5.71 -3.00
CA LEU A 59 -12.61 5.43 -1.92
C LEU A 59 -11.93 4.91 -0.66
N TYR A 60 -10.81 4.19 -0.78
CA TYR A 60 -10.11 3.62 0.37
C TYR A 60 -9.48 4.73 1.21
N VAL A 61 -8.99 5.78 0.55
CA VAL A 61 -8.51 7.00 1.20
C VAL A 61 -9.64 7.61 2.03
N LEU A 62 -10.78 7.86 1.39
CA LEU A 62 -11.95 8.44 2.03
C LEU A 62 -12.41 7.60 3.22
N GLY A 63 -12.54 6.28 3.04
CA GLY A 63 -12.88 5.33 4.10
C GLY A 63 -11.93 5.43 5.29
N PHE A 64 -10.61 5.38 5.05
CA PHE A 64 -9.61 5.51 6.10
C PHE A 64 -9.75 6.83 6.89
N LEU A 65 -9.90 7.98 6.20
CA LEU A 65 -10.04 9.28 6.87
C LEU A 65 -11.29 9.36 7.74
N PHE A 66 -12.44 8.91 7.22
CA PHE A 66 -13.69 8.94 7.95
C PHE A 66 -13.67 7.98 9.13
N PHE A 67 -13.19 6.73 8.95
CA PHE A 67 -13.11 5.78 10.06
C PHE A 67 -12.10 6.21 11.14
N LEU A 68 -11.00 6.87 10.78
CA LEU A 68 -10.07 7.47 11.74
C LEU A 68 -10.76 8.52 12.60
N PHE A 69 -11.51 9.44 11.98
CA PHE A 69 -12.23 10.50 12.68
C PHE A 69 -13.40 9.96 13.53
N ILE A 70 -14.26 9.12 12.92
CA ILE A 70 -15.44 8.50 13.54
C ILE A 70 -15.01 7.69 14.76
N SER A 71 -13.98 6.86 14.63
CA SER A 71 -13.49 6.04 15.75
C SER A 71 -12.93 6.90 16.89
N CYS A 72 -12.15 7.94 16.57
CA CYS A 72 -11.62 8.86 17.58
C CYS A 72 -12.74 9.57 18.36
N GLU A 73 -13.71 10.17 17.67
CA GLU A 73 -14.82 10.89 18.31
C GLU A 73 -15.74 9.95 19.09
N PHE A 74 -16.10 8.82 18.50
CA PHE A 74 -17.03 7.88 19.14
C PHE A 74 -16.42 7.30 20.42
N MET A 75 -15.14 6.91 20.38
CA MET A 75 -14.42 6.38 21.54
C MET A 75 -14.19 7.43 22.63
N ARG A 76 -14.03 8.72 22.26
CA ARG A 76 -13.95 9.80 23.25
C ARG A 76 -15.30 10.05 23.91
N LYS A 77 -16.41 9.92 23.16
CA LYS A 77 -17.75 10.26 23.65
C LYS A 77 -18.21 9.42 24.83
N SER A 78 -17.81 8.16 24.92
CA SER A 78 -18.13 7.32 26.09
C SER A 78 -17.44 7.80 27.38
N ARG A 79 -16.29 8.46 27.27
CA ARG A 79 -15.62 9.07 28.42
C ARG A 79 -16.22 10.42 28.79
N GLU A 80 -16.54 11.26 27.81
CA GLU A 80 -17.16 12.59 28.06
C GLU A 80 -18.51 12.49 28.79
N VAL A 81 -19.29 11.43 28.51
CA VAL A 81 -20.60 11.21 29.14
C VAL A 81 -20.47 10.45 30.48
N ASN A 82 -19.24 10.26 30.99
CA ASN A 82 -18.94 9.49 32.21
C ASN A 82 -19.58 8.09 32.24
N LEU A 83 -19.88 7.51 31.07
CA LEU A 83 -20.44 6.16 30.96
C LEU A 83 -19.45 5.12 31.50
N VAL A 84 -18.16 5.37 31.32
CA VAL A 84 -17.06 4.55 31.85
C VAL A 84 -16.99 4.62 33.38
N GLU A 85 -17.19 5.81 33.97
CA GLU A 85 -17.15 6.01 35.42
C GLU A 85 -18.41 5.45 36.10
N SER A 86 -19.57 5.66 35.48
CA SER A 86 -20.87 5.16 35.94
C SER A 86 -20.93 3.62 35.93
N MET A 87 -20.22 2.98 35.00
CA MET A 87 -20.14 1.53 34.84
C MET A 87 -18.81 0.97 35.37
N ARG A 88 -18.22 1.56 36.42
CA ARG A 88 -16.85 1.34 36.94
C ARG A 88 -16.29 -0.10 36.88
N GLU A 89 -17.11 -1.12 37.15
CA GLU A 89 -16.72 -2.56 37.08
C GLU A 89 -16.91 -3.21 35.71
N ARG A 90 -17.76 -2.63 34.85
CA ARG A 90 -18.16 -3.10 33.51
C ARG A 90 -17.80 -2.11 32.39
N ALA A 91 -16.89 -1.16 32.66
CA ALA A 91 -16.40 -0.19 31.68
C ALA A 91 -15.91 -0.84 30.37
N TRP A 92 -15.30 -2.02 30.50
CA TRP A 92 -14.82 -2.83 29.38
C TRP A 92 -15.95 -3.32 28.46
N ILE A 93 -17.17 -3.52 28.99
CA ILE A 93 -18.35 -3.89 28.20
C ILE A 93 -18.78 -2.70 27.33
N VAL A 94 -18.62 -1.47 27.82
CA VAL A 94 -18.93 -0.26 27.03
C VAL A 94 -17.94 -0.13 25.89
N GLU A 95 -16.63 -0.16 26.17
CA GLU A 95 -15.58 -0.08 25.13
C GLU A 95 -15.71 -1.24 24.12
N GLY A 96 -15.96 -2.47 24.58
CA GLY A 96 -16.15 -3.63 23.71
C GLY A 96 -17.38 -3.51 22.80
N ASN A 97 -18.49 -2.97 23.32
CA ASN A 97 -19.66 -2.68 22.48
C ASN A 97 -19.39 -1.55 21.48
N GLN A 98 -18.53 -0.57 21.82
CA GLN A 98 -18.15 0.47 20.86
C GLN A 98 -17.31 -0.10 19.72
N PHE A 99 -16.37 -1.00 20.00
CA PHE A 99 -15.63 -1.72 18.98
C PHE A 99 -16.55 -2.59 18.12
N ALA A 100 -17.53 -3.27 18.74
CA ALA A 100 -18.52 -4.06 18.00
C ALA A 100 -19.35 -3.18 17.07
N VAL A 101 -19.78 -1.98 17.51
CA VAL A 101 -20.51 -1.04 16.65
C VAL A 101 -19.63 -0.59 15.49
N LEU A 102 -18.40 -0.14 15.74
CA LEU A 102 -17.47 0.24 14.67
C LEU A 102 -17.22 -0.93 13.69
N GLY A 103 -17.06 -2.15 14.20
CA GLY A 103 -16.93 -3.36 13.38
C GLY A 103 -18.15 -3.60 12.50
N THR A 104 -19.38 -3.43 13.02
CA THR A 104 -20.59 -3.53 12.18
C THR A 104 -20.68 -2.44 11.11
N LEU A 105 -20.21 -1.23 11.41
CA LEU A 105 -20.16 -0.14 10.42
C LEU A 105 -19.15 -0.45 9.31
N ILE A 106 -17.98 -0.99 9.66
CA ILE A 106 -16.99 -1.46 8.67
C ILE A 106 -17.57 -2.58 7.81
N LEU A 107 -18.31 -3.53 8.40
CA LEU A 107 -18.95 -4.60 7.64
C LEU A 107 -20.03 -4.08 6.68
N ILE A 108 -20.85 -3.12 7.12
CA ILE A 108 -21.84 -2.49 6.24
C ILE A 108 -21.16 -1.77 5.08
N TYR A 109 -20.11 -0.99 5.37
CA TYR A 109 -19.29 -0.31 4.36
C TYR A 109 -18.69 -1.30 3.34
N ALA A 110 -18.05 -2.37 3.82
CA ALA A 110 -17.50 -3.41 2.95
C ALA A 110 -18.56 -4.14 2.12
N LEU A 111 -19.76 -4.35 2.68
CA LEU A 111 -20.87 -5.02 1.98
C LEU A 111 -21.41 -4.15 0.84
N VAL A 112 -21.57 -2.84 1.06
CA VAL A 112 -21.95 -1.90 -0.01
C VAL A 112 -20.95 -1.99 -1.16
N PHE A 113 -19.66 -1.92 -0.87
CA PHE A 113 -18.62 -2.06 -1.88
C PHE A 113 -18.69 -3.40 -2.62
N LEU A 114 -18.90 -4.51 -1.89
CA LEU A 114 -19.04 -5.84 -2.47
C LEU A 114 -20.21 -5.92 -3.48
N ILE A 115 -21.33 -5.25 -3.21
CA ILE A 115 -22.47 -5.22 -4.14
C ILE A 115 -22.06 -4.58 -5.48
N TYR A 116 -21.35 -3.45 -5.45
CA TYR A 116 -20.89 -2.78 -6.68
C TYR A 116 -19.82 -3.57 -7.41
N VAL A 117 -18.95 -4.28 -6.70
CA VAL A 117 -17.99 -5.23 -7.27
C VAL A 117 -18.69 -6.36 -8.03
N LEU A 118 -19.69 -7.00 -7.40
CA LEU A 118 -20.47 -8.06 -8.04
C LEU A 118 -21.27 -7.56 -9.24
N ALA A 119 -21.83 -6.35 -9.15
CA ALA A 119 -22.48 -5.69 -10.27
C ALA A 119 -21.49 -5.41 -11.42
N GLY A 120 -20.29 -4.92 -11.10
CA GLY A 120 -19.21 -4.70 -12.07
C GLY A 120 -18.82 -5.96 -12.82
N VAL A 121 -18.59 -7.08 -12.11
CA VAL A 121 -18.27 -8.38 -12.73
C VAL A 121 -19.36 -8.82 -13.71
N SER A 122 -20.62 -8.69 -13.29
CA SER A 122 -21.77 -9.16 -14.07
C SER A 122 -22.02 -8.30 -15.31
N ILE A 123 -21.90 -6.98 -15.18
CA ILE A 123 -22.18 -6.02 -16.27
C ILE A 123 -21.01 -5.95 -17.24
N LEU A 124 -19.78 -5.88 -16.73
CA LEU A 124 -18.56 -5.71 -17.52
C LEU A 124 -17.96 -7.05 -18.01
N HIS A 125 -18.59 -8.19 -17.66
CA HIS A 125 -18.17 -9.54 -18.07
C HIS A 125 -16.70 -9.82 -17.77
N MET A 126 -16.26 -9.48 -16.55
CA MET A 126 -14.85 -9.52 -16.18
C MET A 126 -14.31 -10.96 -16.08
N PRO A 127 -13.05 -11.21 -16.48
CA PRO A 127 -12.41 -12.52 -16.34
C PRO A 127 -12.18 -12.88 -14.86
N GLN A 128 -12.14 -14.18 -14.56
CA GLN A 128 -12.02 -14.71 -13.19
C GLN A 128 -10.78 -14.21 -12.43
N MET A 129 -9.68 -13.93 -13.12
CA MET A 129 -8.46 -13.35 -12.54
C MET A 129 -8.73 -11.99 -11.87
N CYS A 130 -9.56 -11.14 -12.49
CA CYS A 130 -9.93 -9.83 -11.95
C CYS A 130 -10.77 -9.96 -10.68
N PHE A 131 -11.60 -11.01 -10.57
CA PHE A 131 -12.39 -11.28 -9.36
C PHE A 131 -11.53 -11.59 -8.14
N LEU A 132 -10.45 -12.36 -8.30
CA LEU A 132 -9.52 -12.62 -7.21
C LEU A 132 -8.80 -11.34 -6.76
N GLN A 133 -8.42 -10.47 -7.71
CA GLN A 133 -7.83 -9.16 -7.39
C GLN A 133 -8.82 -8.25 -6.66
N MET A 134 -10.10 -8.23 -7.07
CA MET A 134 -11.17 -7.52 -6.37
C MET A 134 -11.37 -7.97 -4.93
N LEU A 135 -11.31 -9.29 -4.68
CA LEU A 135 -11.47 -9.82 -3.34
C LEU A 135 -10.27 -9.40 -2.44
N LYS A 136 -9.06 -9.37 -3.00
CA LYS A 136 -7.88 -8.83 -2.30
C LYS A 136 -8.03 -7.36 -1.94
N ILE A 137 -8.54 -6.53 -2.87
CA ILE A 137 -8.87 -5.12 -2.62
C ILE A 137 -9.84 -4.99 -1.45
N LEU A 138 -10.97 -5.70 -1.51
CA LEU A 138 -12.00 -5.62 -0.49
C LEU A 138 -11.47 -6.05 0.89
N GLY A 139 -10.71 -7.15 0.93
CA GLY A 139 -10.14 -7.66 2.17
C GLY A 139 -9.09 -6.74 2.78
N VAL A 140 -8.13 -6.25 1.97
CA VAL A 140 -6.98 -5.49 2.48
C VAL A 140 -7.26 -3.99 2.49
N ASN A 141 -7.61 -3.42 1.34
CA ASN A 141 -7.71 -1.97 1.18
C ASN A 141 -9.00 -1.37 1.76
N ILE A 142 -10.04 -2.18 1.98
CA ILE A 142 -11.29 -1.70 2.59
C ILE A 142 -11.39 -2.19 4.03
N PHE A 143 -11.49 -3.51 4.21
CA PHE A 143 -11.75 -4.07 5.53
C PHE A 143 -10.55 -3.90 6.48
N LEU A 144 -9.36 -4.37 6.10
CA LEU A 144 -8.18 -4.31 6.96
C LEU A 144 -7.72 -2.87 7.20
N LEU A 145 -7.72 -2.03 6.15
CA LEU A 145 -7.40 -0.61 6.27
C LEU A 145 -8.36 0.13 7.22
N SER A 146 -9.67 -0.13 7.15
CA SER A 146 -10.64 0.49 8.06
C SER A 146 -10.44 0.02 9.51
N CYS A 147 -10.08 -1.25 9.72
CA CYS A 147 -9.71 -1.76 11.04
C CYS A 147 -8.45 -1.07 11.59
N ALA A 148 -7.44 -0.85 10.74
CA ALA A 148 -6.24 -0.11 11.12
C ALA A 148 -6.56 1.35 11.48
N ALA A 149 -7.45 2.01 10.72
CA ALA A 149 -7.94 3.35 11.01
C ALA A 149 -8.62 3.43 12.39
N VAL A 150 -9.44 2.43 12.74
CA VAL A 150 -10.09 2.34 14.06
C VAL A 150 -9.06 2.14 15.17
N GLY A 151 -8.04 1.31 14.96
CA GLY A 151 -6.93 1.13 15.91
C GLY A 151 -6.19 2.43 16.18
N MET A 152 -5.84 3.17 15.12
CA MET A 152 -5.19 4.47 15.21
C MET A 152 -6.09 5.53 15.87
N GLY A 153 -7.37 5.60 15.49
CA GLY A 153 -8.32 6.55 16.08
C GLY A 153 -8.59 6.25 17.55
N TYR A 154 -8.57 4.98 17.97
CA TYR A 154 -8.65 4.61 19.38
C TYR A 154 -7.43 5.11 20.18
N LEU A 155 -6.22 5.01 19.63
CA LEU A 155 -5.02 5.58 20.25
C LEU A 155 -5.17 7.11 20.42
N ILE A 156 -5.61 7.81 19.38
CA ILE A 156 -5.80 9.27 19.42
C ILE A 156 -6.89 9.66 20.43
N SER A 157 -7.96 8.87 20.55
CA SER A 157 -9.04 9.10 21.54
C SER A 157 -8.58 9.06 23.00
N ARG A 158 -7.36 8.59 23.29
CA ARG A 158 -6.76 8.57 24.63
C ARG A 158 -6.14 9.92 25.00
N ILE A 159 -5.97 10.84 24.05
CA ILE A 159 -5.49 12.19 24.32
C ILE A 159 -6.59 12.96 25.07
N PRO A 160 -6.30 13.54 26.25
CA PRO A 160 -7.32 14.19 27.08
C PRO A 160 -7.87 15.47 26.44
N ASN A 161 -7.03 16.22 25.72
CA ASN A 161 -7.44 17.44 25.04
C ASN A 161 -8.00 17.11 23.64
N ARG A 162 -9.28 17.42 23.43
CA ARG A 162 -9.99 17.28 22.14
C ARG A 162 -9.25 17.95 20.98
N TYR A 163 -8.77 19.18 21.17
CA TYR A 163 -8.10 19.94 20.11
C TYR A 163 -6.73 19.36 19.78
N ALA A 164 -6.01 18.84 20.77
CA ALA A 164 -4.75 18.15 20.53
C ALA A 164 -4.97 16.86 19.73
N GLY A 165 -6.03 16.09 20.01
CA GLY A 165 -6.40 14.92 19.21
C GLY A 165 -6.70 15.27 17.75
N TYR A 166 -7.42 16.37 17.49
CA TYR A 166 -7.67 16.83 16.12
C TYR A 166 -6.41 17.33 15.41
N LEU A 167 -5.50 17.98 16.14
CA LEU A 167 -4.21 18.38 15.59
C LEU A 167 -3.40 17.15 15.16
N VAL A 168 -3.39 16.09 15.98
CA VAL A 168 -2.75 14.82 15.62
C VAL A 168 -3.40 14.20 14.38
N ILE A 169 -4.74 14.16 14.30
CA ILE A 169 -5.44 13.71 13.08
C ILE A 169 -5.00 14.54 11.87
N LEU A 170 -4.95 15.86 11.99
CA LEU A 170 -4.56 16.74 10.89
C LEU A 170 -3.11 16.50 10.43
N VAL A 171 -2.17 16.27 11.36
CA VAL A 171 -0.79 15.90 11.03
C VAL A 171 -0.74 14.55 10.31
N VAL A 172 -1.50 13.56 10.77
CA VAL A 172 -1.61 12.25 10.11
C VAL A 172 -2.19 12.40 8.70
N LEU A 173 -3.25 13.21 8.53
CA LEU A 173 -3.82 13.53 7.21
C LEU A 173 -2.77 14.15 6.30
N MET A 174 -2.01 15.13 6.81
CA MET A 174 -0.97 15.81 6.04
C MET A 174 0.13 14.84 5.57
N LEU A 175 0.52 13.87 6.39
CA LEU A 175 1.53 12.86 6.02
C LEU A 175 1.01 11.82 5.01
N ILE A 176 -0.29 11.50 5.08
CA ILE A 176 -0.90 10.42 4.29
C ILE A 176 -1.43 10.91 2.93
N LEU A 177 -1.85 12.17 2.82
CA LEU A 177 -2.43 12.71 1.57
C LEU A 177 -1.43 12.65 0.40
N PRO A 178 -1.76 11.96 -0.71
CA PRO A 178 -0.87 11.87 -1.88
C PRO A 178 -0.47 13.23 -2.46
N ALA A 179 -1.37 14.22 -2.40
CA ALA A 179 -1.10 15.59 -2.84
C ALA A 179 0.09 16.25 -2.12
N ASN A 180 0.43 15.78 -0.91
CA ASN A 180 1.56 16.30 -0.15
C ASN A 180 2.90 15.62 -0.49
N ALA A 181 2.89 14.52 -1.26
CA ALA A 181 4.09 13.80 -1.65
C ALA A 181 5.10 14.71 -2.36
N LYS A 182 4.63 15.58 -3.27
CA LYS A 182 5.46 16.55 -3.99
C LYS A 182 6.08 17.62 -3.08
N TYR A 183 5.36 18.04 -2.05
CA TYR A 183 5.92 18.97 -1.06
C TYR A 183 7.01 18.29 -0.23
N PHE A 184 6.81 17.04 0.15
CA PHE A 184 7.82 16.26 0.89
C PHE A 184 9.05 15.92 0.04
N SER A 185 8.89 15.68 -1.26
CA SER A 185 10.03 15.45 -2.17
C SER A 185 10.86 16.71 -2.30
N MET A 186 10.22 17.86 -2.50
CA MET A 186 10.90 19.16 -2.53
C MET A 186 11.64 19.47 -1.21
N LEU A 187 11.06 19.12 -0.06
CA LEU A 187 11.70 19.27 1.26
C LEU A 187 12.92 18.36 1.43
N SER A 188 12.82 17.11 0.98
CA SER A 188 13.89 16.13 1.08
C SER A 188 15.06 16.50 0.16
N TRP A 189 14.79 16.85 -1.09
CA TRP A 189 15.81 17.18 -2.09
C TRP A 189 16.38 18.58 -1.87
N GLY A 190 15.54 19.55 -1.51
CA GLY A 190 15.95 20.95 -1.35
C GLY A 190 16.59 21.29 -0.01
N ARG A 191 16.25 20.57 1.07
CA ARG A 191 16.75 20.85 2.44
C ARG A 191 17.39 19.67 3.15
N GLY A 192 17.45 18.48 2.53
CA GLY A 192 18.03 17.28 3.14
C GLY A 192 17.22 16.71 4.32
N ILE A 193 15.98 17.17 4.54
CA ILE A 193 15.13 16.68 5.64
C ILE A 193 14.33 15.49 5.13
N SER A 194 14.73 14.27 5.49
CA SER A 194 14.01 13.05 5.12
C SER A 194 12.79 12.85 6.03
N ILE A 195 11.59 13.23 5.56
CA ILE A 195 10.31 12.97 6.26
C ILE A 195 9.76 11.56 5.91
N TYR A 196 10.33 10.92 4.88
CA TYR A 196 9.88 9.65 4.34
C TYR A 196 9.91 8.48 5.33
N TRP A 197 10.91 8.41 6.23
CA TRP A 197 10.94 7.35 7.24
C TRP A 197 9.70 7.37 8.14
N LEU A 198 9.20 8.55 8.53
CA LEU A 198 7.99 8.69 9.36
C LEU A 198 6.74 8.42 8.52
N ARG A 199 6.75 8.88 7.27
CA ARG A 199 5.66 8.66 6.31
C ARG A 199 5.46 7.17 6.05
N ASP A 200 6.51 6.39 5.85
CA ASP A 200 6.42 4.95 5.53
C ASP A 200 5.69 4.14 6.63
N TRP A 201 5.82 4.52 7.91
CA TRP A 201 5.10 3.88 9.02
C TRP A 201 3.62 4.30 9.16
N LEU A 202 3.27 5.46 8.60
CA LEU A 202 1.92 6.04 8.67
C LEU A 202 1.14 5.87 7.36
N TYR A 203 1.83 5.66 6.24
CA TYR A 203 1.26 5.57 4.91
C TYR A 203 0.70 4.17 4.67
N LEU A 204 -0.51 3.96 5.20
CA LEU A 204 -1.28 2.72 5.07
C LEU A 204 -1.98 2.61 3.70
N LEU A 205 -2.08 3.72 2.97
CA LEU A 205 -2.69 3.79 1.64
C LEU A 205 -1.81 3.10 0.59
N PRO A 206 -2.39 2.66 -0.53
CA PRO A 206 -1.60 2.20 -1.66
C PRO A 206 -0.58 3.28 -2.06
N PRO A 207 0.69 2.92 -2.29
CA PRO A 207 1.58 3.82 -3.00
C PRO A 207 0.93 4.14 -4.36
N ASP A 208 1.17 5.36 -4.84
CA ASP A 208 0.88 5.69 -6.24
C ASP A 208 -0.59 5.70 -6.67
N ILE A 209 -1.54 6.03 -5.77
CA ILE A 209 -2.97 6.25 -6.13
C ILE A 209 -3.14 7.23 -7.31
N GLN A 210 -2.20 8.16 -7.49
CA GLN A 210 -2.20 9.16 -8.56
C GLN A 210 -1.41 8.74 -9.81
N ALA A 211 -0.63 7.66 -9.76
CA ALA A 211 0.08 7.16 -10.94
C ALA A 211 -0.87 6.36 -11.83
N LEU A 212 -0.61 6.39 -13.13
CA LEU A 212 -1.24 5.44 -14.05
C LEU A 212 -0.78 4.04 -13.61
N GLY A 213 -1.72 3.18 -13.24
CA GLY A 213 -1.32 1.83 -12.86
C GLY A 213 -0.91 1.03 -14.07
N ASP A 214 0.07 0.19 -13.80
CA ASP A 214 0.56 -0.78 -14.76
C ASP A 214 -0.34 -2.03 -14.72
N PRO A 215 -1.05 -2.35 -15.83
CA PRO A 215 -1.85 -3.56 -15.92
C PRO A 215 -1.07 -4.85 -15.64
N LEU A 216 0.25 -4.86 -15.87
CA LEU A 216 1.14 -5.99 -15.59
C LEU A 216 1.47 -6.12 -14.10
N TYR A 217 1.56 -5.00 -13.38
CA TYR A 217 1.78 -4.98 -11.93
C TYR A 217 0.49 -5.36 -11.17
N GLY A 218 -0.66 -5.03 -11.75
CA GLY A 218 -1.96 -5.29 -11.16
C GLY A 218 -2.27 -4.35 -10.00
N VAL A 219 -2.92 -4.87 -8.95
CA VAL A 219 -3.41 -4.06 -7.84
C VAL A 219 -2.38 -4.00 -6.71
N PRO A 220 -2.06 -2.80 -6.16
CA PRO A 220 -1.18 -2.64 -5.01
C PRO A 220 -1.81 -3.25 -3.73
N VAL A 221 -1.40 -4.47 -3.40
CA VAL A 221 -1.76 -5.22 -2.19
C VAL A 221 -0.49 -5.84 -1.59
N GLU A 222 0.47 -4.99 -1.30
CA GLU A 222 1.82 -5.37 -0.88
C GLU A 222 1.84 -5.91 0.55
N PHE A 223 2.69 -6.91 0.80
CA PHE A 223 2.77 -7.58 2.10
C PHE A 223 3.19 -6.62 3.23
N TYR A 224 4.13 -5.71 2.97
CA TYR A 224 4.60 -4.75 3.97
C TYR A 224 3.46 -3.85 4.49
N ARG A 225 2.50 -3.48 3.62
CA ARG A 225 1.34 -2.68 4.02
C ARG A 225 0.39 -3.45 4.92
N ILE A 226 0.16 -4.73 4.61
CA ILE A 226 -0.62 -5.61 5.48
C ILE A 226 0.04 -5.69 6.86
N ALA A 227 1.38 -5.81 6.91
CA ALA A 227 2.12 -5.83 8.17
C ALA A 227 1.96 -4.53 8.98
N VAL A 228 2.02 -3.36 8.33
CA VAL A 228 1.77 -2.06 8.99
C VAL A 228 0.31 -1.91 9.43
N MET A 229 -0.67 -2.35 8.64
CA MET A 229 -2.08 -2.36 9.03
C MET A 229 -2.30 -3.23 10.28
N LEU A 230 -1.72 -4.43 10.30
CA LEU A 230 -1.77 -5.35 11.43
C LEU A 230 -1.05 -4.82 12.68
N LEU A 231 -0.01 -4.01 12.50
CA LEU A 231 0.65 -3.28 13.59
C LEU A 231 -0.34 -2.34 14.29
N TRP A 232 -1.03 -1.49 13.52
CA TRP A 232 -1.99 -0.51 14.06
C TRP A 232 -3.22 -1.16 14.69
N ILE A 233 -3.73 -2.25 14.10
CA ILE A 233 -4.78 -3.08 14.70
C ILE A 233 -4.28 -3.69 16.02
N GLY A 234 -3.04 -4.21 16.03
CA GLY A 234 -2.40 -4.77 17.20
C GLY A 234 -2.26 -3.75 18.34
N ILE A 235 -1.81 -2.52 18.05
CA ILE A 235 -1.71 -1.44 19.03
C ILE A 235 -3.08 -1.14 19.67
N GLY A 236 -4.12 -1.01 18.84
CA GLY A 236 -5.49 -0.80 19.32
C GLY A 236 -5.98 -1.96 20.20
N GLY A 237 -5.74 -3.20 19.76
CA GLY A 237 -6.10 -4.41 20.49
C GLY A 237 -5.36 -4.57 21.81
N TRP A 238 -4.07 -4.25 21.86
CA TRP A 238 -3.26 -4.28 23.08
C TRP A 238 -3.72 -3.25 24.12
N LEU A 239 -4.03 -2.02 23.67
CA LEU A 239 -4.60 -0.99 24.54
C LEU A 239 -5.96 -1.40 25.09
N PHE A 240 -6.81 -2.02 24.26
CA PHE A 240 -8.09 -2.57 24.69
C PHE A 240 -7.91 -3.72 25.67
N ALA A 241 -7.00 -4.66 25.41
CA ALA A 241 -6.71 -5.76 26.34
C ALA A 241 -6.24 -5.24 27.71
N ARG A 242 -5.42 -4.18 27.73
CA ARG A 242 -5.01 -3.49 28.97
C ARG A 242 -6.14 -2.76 29.67
N SER A 243 -7.11 -2.19 28.95
CA SER A 243 -8.27 -1.51 29.56
C SER A 243 -9.30 -2.50 30.12
N VAL A 244 -9.50 -3.63 29.43
CA VAL A 244 -10.49 -4.66 29.74
C VAL A 244 -10.04 -5.54 30.89
N CYS A 245 -8.80 -6.01 30.83
CA CYS A 245 -8.33 -7.03 31.74
C CYS A 245 -7.44 -6.43 32.81
N ARG A 246 -8.00 -6.34 34.02
CA ARG A 246 -7.22 -6.18 35.26
C ARG A 246 -6.48 -7.49 35.57
N TYR A 247 -5.60 -7.88 34.66
CA TYR A 247 -4.80 -9.07 34.77
C TYR A 247 -3.96 -9.04 36.06
N THR A 248 -3.72 -10.21 36.63
CA THR A 248 -2.62 -10.37 37.60
C THR A 248 -1.31 -9.95 36.93
N LYS A 249 -0.34 -9.47 37.72
CA LYS A 249 0.97 -9.01 37.22
C LYS A 249 1.62 -10.02 36.26
N ALA A 250 1.45 -11.33 36.52
CA ALA A 250 1.93 -12.40 35.67
C ALA A 250 1.23 -12.46 34.29
N LYS A 251 -0.11 -12.48 34.25
CA LYS A 251 -0.88 -12.52 32.99
C LYS A 251 -0.68 -11.27 32.14
N ARG A 252 -0.49 -10.10 32.78
CA ARG A 252 -0.15 -8.85 32.09
C ARG A 252 1.20 -8.93 31.39
N ARG A 253 2.24 -9.47 32.06
CA ARG A 253 3.57 -9.66 31.46
C ARG A 253 3.52 -10.59 30.25
N VAL A 254 2.70 -11.64 30.30
CA VAL A 254 2.51 -12.55 29.16
C VAL A 254 1.84 -11.82 27.98
N ALA A 255 0.77 -11.06 28.23
CA ALA A 255 0.10 -10.27 27.19
C ALA A 255 1.03 -9.20 26.58
N ASP A 256 1.80 -8.52 27.41
CA ASP A 256 2.80 -7.54 26.95
C ASP A 256 3.92 -8.23 26.14
N GLY A 257 4.39 -9.41 26.56
CA GLY A 257 5.37 -10.21 25.82
C GLY A 257 4.86 -10.68 24.46
N LEU A 258 3.63 -11.19 24.40
CA LEU A 258 2.97 -11.58 23.14
C LEU A 258 2.83 -10.38 22.20
N PHE A 259 2.49 -9.21 22.73
CA PHE A 259 2.41 -7.99 21.92
C PHE A 259 3.79 -7.56 21.40
N ILE A 260 4.85 -7.66 22.19
CA ILE A 260 6.22 -7.38 21.73
C ILE A 260 6.61 -8.31 20.58
N VAL A 261 6.32 -9.61 20.70
CA VAL A 261 6.58 -10.58 19.62
C VAL A 261 5.77 -10.25 18.37
N TRP A 262 4.48 -9.92 18.52
CA TRP A 262 3.62 -9.50 17.41
C TRP A 262 4.16 -8.24 16.72
N THR A 263 4.53 -7.21 17.49
CA THR A 263 5.14 -5.99 16.97
C THR A 263 6.44 -6.27 16.24
N ALA A 264 7.31 -7.13 16.77
CA ALA A 264 8.55 -7.51 16.10
C ALA A 264 8.29 -8.18 14.75
N LEU A 265 7.31 -9.10 14.68
CA LEU A 265 6.92 -9.74 13.42
C LEU A 265 6.35 -8.74 12.40
N CYS A 266 5.48 -7.82 12.83
CA CYS A 266 4.95 -6.77 11.97
C CYS A 266 6.04 -5.81 11.48
N VAL A 267 7.01 -5.45 12.33
CA VAL A 267 8.14 -4.60 11.96
C VAL A 267 9.05 -5.30 10.94
N LEU A 268 9.36 -6.58 11.14
CA LEU A 268 10.13 -7.37 10.18
C LEU A 268 9.42 -7.46 8.83
N GLY A 269 8.10 -7.67 8.82
CA GLY A 269 7.29 -7.67 7.60
C GLY A 269 7.21 -6.31 6.92
N ALA A 270 7.22 -5.21 7.69
CA ALA A 270 7.21 -3.86 7.15
C ALA A 270 8.56 -3.44 6.56
N VAL A 271 9.68 -3.86 7.17
CA VAL A 271 11.04 -3.54 6.69
C VAL A 271 11.41 -4.39 5.48
N ASN A 272 10.94 -5.64 5.42
CA ASN A 272 11.17 -6.52 4.29
C ASN A 272 10.15 -6.24 3.17
N GLU A 273 10.26 -5.06 2.54
CA GLU A 273 9.33 -4.57 1.51
C GLU A 273 9.35 -5.44 0.24
N GLY A 274 10.49 -6.07 -0.08
CA GLY A 274 10.70 -6.82 -1.32
C GLY A 274 10.78 -5.93 -2.55
N SER A 275 10.51 -6.50 -3.73
CA SER A 275 10.47 -5.75 -4.98
C SER A 275 9.11 -5.05 -5.15
N VAL A 276 9.03 -3.77 -4.78
CA VAL A 276 7.81 -2.96 -4.91
C VAL A 276 7.99 -1.93 -6.01
N LEU A 277 7.05 -1.87 -6.95
CA LEU A 277 7.02 -0.84 -7.97
C LEU A 277 6.51 0.46 -7.33
N ARG A 278 7.38 1.47 -7.28
CA ARG A 278 7.06 2.81 -6.79
C ARG A 278 7.20 3.81 -7.93
N MET A 279 6.10 4.46 -8.31
CA MET A 279 6.01 5.38 -9.43
C MET A 279 5.91 6.86 -9.03
N THR A 280 5.59 7.18 -7.77
CA THR A 280 5.48 8.58 -7.31
C THR A 280 6.80 9.18 -6.82
N ASP A 281 6.77 10.42 -6.33
CA ASP A 281 7.88 11.19 -5.78
C ASP A 281 8.41 10.65 -4.43
N HIS A 282 8.74 9.36 -4.36
CA HIS A 282 9.43 8.73 -3.24
C HIS A 282 10.93 8.58 -3.58
N PRO A 283 11.88 8.76 -2.65
CA PRO A 283 13.31 8.59 -2.94
C PRO A 283 13.67 7.21 -3.51
N LYS A 284 12.95 6.17 -3.09
CA LYS A 284 12.99 4.80 -3.62
C LYS A 284 12.04 4.55 -4.82
N SER A 285 11.58 5.58 -5.52
CA SER A 285 10.78 5.38 -6.73
C SER A 285 11.67 5.02 -7.90
N ALA A 286 11.15 4.29 -8.89
CA ALA A 286 11.94 3.85 -10.04
C ALA A 286 12.67 5.03 -10.71
N VAL A 287 11.98 6.17 -10.86
CA VAL A 287 12.55 7.39 -11.44
C VAL A 287 13.60 8.03 -10.53
N SER A 288 13.29 8.16 -9.23
CA SER A 288 14.21 8.82 -8.28
C SER A 288 15.46 7.98 -8.01
N GLU A 289 15.31 6.66 -7.97
CA GLU A 289 16.39 5.71 -7.72
C GLU A 289 17.36 5.67 -8.91
N ASP A 290 16.83 5.60 -10.14
CA ASP A 290 17.65 5.73 -11.35
C ASP A 290 18.38 7.07 -11.38
N GLN A 291 17.67 8.17 -11.15
CA GLN A 291 18.26 9.51 -11.16
C GLN A 291 19.38 9.63 -10.12
N ASN A 292 19.11 9.24 -8.88
CA ASN A 292 20.09 9.31 -7.80
C ASN A 292 21.30 8.41 -8.05
N TYR A 293 21.09 7.21 -8.59
CA TYR A 293 22.18 6.32 -8.96
C TYR A 293 23.08 6.94 -10.04
N TYR A 294 22.49 7.48 -11.11
CA TYR A 294 23.26 8.04 -12.22
C TYR A 294 23.89 9.41 -11.94
N GLU A 295 23.35 10.19 -10.99
CA GLU A 295 23.91 11.48 -10.58
C GLU A 295 25.06 11.35 -9.57
N THR A 296 25.10 10.26 -8.79
CA THR A 296 26.10 10.06 -7.72
C THR A 296 27.29 9.19 -8.13
N GLN A 297 27.17 8.41 -9.21
CA GLN A 297 28.23 7.54 -9.72
C GLN A 297 29.18 8.32 -10.66
N PRO A 298 30.50 8.06 -10.62
CA PRO A 298 31.43 8.61 -11.59
C PRO A 298 31.10 8.14 -13.01
N GLU A 299 31.39 8.95 -14.04
CA GLU A 299 31.29 8.52 -15.44
C GLU A 299 32.24 7.34 -15.69
N ILE A 300 31.67 6.20 -16.07
CA ILE A 300 32.43 5.01 -16.49
C ILE A 300 32.53 5.06 -18.01
N GLU A 301 33.74 4.91 -18.55
CA GLU A 301 33.98 4.84 -20.00
C GLU A 301 33.30 3.59 -20.60
N GLU A 302 32.65 3.77 -21.75
CA GLU A 302 32.07 2.65 -22.51
C GLU A 302 33.20 1.84 -23.14
N ILE A 303 33.56 0.72 -22.49
CA ILE A 303 34.60 -0.20 -22.99
C ILE A 303 34.00 -1.07 -24.10
N GLN A 304 34.65 -1.10 -25.25
CA GLN A 304 34.27 -1.99 -26.35
C GLN A 304 34.53 -3.44 -25.93
N SER A 305 33.52 -4.30 -26.09
CA SER A 305 33.61 -5.71 -25.68
C SER A 305 34.55 -6.50 -26.60
N ASP A 306 35.50 -7.24 -26.01
CA ASP A 306 36.41 -8.19 -26.70
C ASP A 306 35.76 -9.57 -26.97
N PHE A 307 34.47 -9.71 -26.67
CA PHE A 307 33.73 -10.95 -26.82
C PHE A 307 32.32 -10.73 -27.36
N GLN A 308 31.79 -11.75 -28.03
CA GLN A 308 30.43 -11.78 -28.55
C GLN A 308 29.60 -12.82 -27.78
N VAL A 309 28.46 -12.39 -27.24
CA VAL A 309 27.51 -13.33 -26.62
C VAL A 309 26.66 -13.97 -27.71
N GLN A 310 26.64 -15.30 -27.76
CA GLN A 310 25.84 -16.06 -28.73
C GLN A 310 24.42 -16.34 -28.24
N ALA A 311 24.29 -16.70 -26.97
CA ALA A 311 23.02 -17.14 -26.41
C ALA A 311 22.95 -16.80 -24.92
N TYR A 312 21.73 -16.53 -24.46
CA TYR A 312 21.38 -16.43 -23.05
C TYR A 312 20.36 -17.50 -22.74
N ASP A 313 20.68 -18.35 -21.76
CA ASP A 313 19.70 -19.18 -21.09
C ASP A 313 19.36 -18.53 -19.75
N MET A 314 18.09 -18.21 -19.54
CA MET A 314 17.63 -17.43 -18.39
C MET A 314 16.53 -18.17 -17.66
N GLU A 315 16.83 -18.62 -16.45
CA GLU A 315 15.85 -19.14 -15.51
C GLU A 315 15.45 -18.01 -14.56
N LEU A 316 14.25 -17.45 -14.79
CA LEU A 316 13.68 -16.40 -13.97
C LEU A 316 12.72 -17.00 -12.94
N THR A 317 12.97 -16.74 -11.66
CA THR A 317 12.10 -17.11 -10.55
C THR A 317 11.46 -15.86 -9.97
N PHE A 318 10.14 -15.80 -10.05
CA PHE A 318 9.33 -14.71 -9.50
C PHE A 318 8.86 -15.06 -8.08
N GLY A 319 9.12 -14.18 -7.13
CA GLY A 319 8.70 -14.35 -5.73
C GLY A 319 8.61 -13.00 -5.01
N HIS A 320 9.12 -12.95 -3.77
CA HIS A 320 9.27 -11.70 -3.00
C HIS A 320 10.24 -10.72 -3.68
N GLU A 321 11.26 -11.26 -4.35
CA GLU A 321 12.20 -10.56 -5.20
C GLU A 321 12.35 -11.35 -6.50
N LEU A 322 12.80 -10.68 -7.56
CA LEU A 322 13.13 -11.34 -8.82
C LEU A 322 14.51 -11.97 -8.70
N SER A 323 14.55 -13.30 -8.80
CA SER A 323 15.80 -14.06 -8.87
C SER A 323 16.00 -14.56 -10.29
N ALA A 324 17.22 -14.39 -10.81
CA ALA A 324 17.57 -14.83 -12.15
C ALA A 324 18.84 -15.68 -12.10
N LYS A 325 18.81 -16.84 -12.74
CA LYS A 325 20.01 -17.59 -13.08
C LYS A 325 20.21 -17.46 -14.58
N VAL A 326 21.30 -16.81 -14.97
CA VAL A 326 21.62 -16.50 -16.37
C VAL A 326 22.88 -17.25 -16.76
N THR A 327 22.80 -18.07 -17.80
CA THR A 327 23.94 -18.72 -18.43
C THR A 327 24.18 -18.04 -19.78
N ALA A 328 25.30 -17.34 -19.90
CA ALA A 328 25.69 -16.68 -21.14
C ALA A 328 26.73 -17.56 -21.87
N SER A 329 26.42 -17.91 -23.12
CA SER A 329 27.36 -18.59 -24.02
C SER A 329 28.17 -17.55 -24.78
N ILE A 330 29.47 -17.50 -24.54
CA ILE A 330 30.37 -16.48 -25.08
C ILE A 330 31.26 -17.10 -26.16
N MET A 331 31.44 -16.38 -27.26
CA MET A 331 32.55 -16.61 -28.20
C MET A 331 33.53 -15.45 -28.14
N SER A 332 34.81 -15.77 -28.11
CA SER A 332 35.89 -14.80 -28.30
C SER A 332 37.01 -15.44 -29.12
N GLU A 333 37.73 -14.63 -29.91
CA GLU A 333 38.88 -15.09 -30.69
C GLU A 333 40.07 -15.49 -29.80
N ASN A 334 40.16 -14.91 -28.59
CA ASN A 334 41.12 -15.27 -27.55
C ASN A 334 40.39 -15.38 -26.21
N THR A 335 40.73 -16.36 -25.34
CA THR A 335 40.10 -16.48 -24.01
C THR A 335 40.31 -15.19 -23.20
N PRO A 336 39.27 -14.38 -22.98
CA PRO A 336 39.43 -13.08 -22.34
C PRO A 336 39.70 -13.29 -20.84
N LYS A 337 40.75 -12.63 -20.32
CA LYS A 337 41.08 -12.69 -18.88
C LYS A 337 40.01 -12.03 -18.01
N GLN A 338 39.21 -11.12 -18.58
CA GLN A 338 38.14 -10.39 -17.92
C GLN A 338 36.99 -10.18 -18.91
N CYS A 339 35.76 -10.48 -18.46
CA CYS A 339 34.55 -10.23 -19.23
C CYS A 339 33.74 -9.14 -18.54
N TYR A 340 33.50 -8.05 -19.27
CA TYR A 340 32.70 -6.93 -18.81
C TYR A 340 31.24 -7.14 -19.24
N PHE A 341 30.34 -7.31 -18.27
CA PHE A 341 28.89 -7.40 -18.48
C PHE A 341 28.11 -6.24 -17.90
N THR A 342 27.01 -5.91 -18.58
CA THR A 342 26.06 -4.88 -18.17
C THR A 342 24.94 -5.46 -17.35
N LEU A 343 24.75 -4.92 -16.15
CA LEU A 343 23.71 -5.34 -15.22
C LEU A 343 23.04 -4.10 -14.66
N TYR A 344 21.72 -4.08 -14.66
CA TYR A 344 20.96 -3.01 -14.03
C TYR A 344 21.27 -2.95 -12.53
N HIS A 345 21.46 -1.73 -12.01
CA HIS A 345 21.99 -1.49 -10.66
C HIS A 345 21.12 -2.05 -9.53
N GLY A 346 19.82 -2.29 -9.78
CA GLY A 346 18.91 -2.91 -8.83
C GLY A 346 19.17 -4.40 -8.57
N TYR A 347 19.99 -5.10 -9.38
CA TYR A 347 20.30 -6.51 -9.18
C TYR A 347 21.56 -6.72 -8.33
N LYS A 348 21.49 -7.68 -7.40
CA LYS A 348 22.62 -8.13 -6.59
C LYS A 348 23.12 -9.47 -7.09
N ILE A 349 24.41 -9.56 -7.42
CA ILE A 349 25.04 -10.80 -7.85
C ILE A 349 25.33 -11.66 -6.62
N SER A 350 24.78 -12.87 -6.57
CA SER A 350 25.01 -13.82 -5.48
C SER A 350 26.19 -14.76 -5.74
N LYS A 351 26.32 -15.24 -6.98
CA LYS A 351 27.34 -16.22 -7.38
C LYS A 351 27.62 -16.08 -8.88
N ILE A 352 28.89 -16.21 -9.26
CA ILE A 352 29.33 -16.31 -10.66
C ILE A 352 30.15 -17.59 -10.77
N GLU A 353 29.81 -18.45 -11.74
CA GLU A 353 30.54 -19.69 -12.02
C GLU A 353 30.87 -19.74 -13.51
N SER A 354 32.12 -20.07 -13.82
CA SER A 354 32.53 -20.44 -15.16
C SER A 354 32.50 -21.96 -15.29
N THR A 355 32.05 -22.46 -16.45
CA THR A 355 32.11 -23.89 -16.81
C THR A 355 33.54 -24.42 -16.88
N GLU A 356 34.55 -23.53 -16.97
CA GLU A 356 35.99 -23.88 -16.93
C GLU A 356 36.58 -23.92 -15.51
N GLY A 357 35.78 -23.68 -14.45
CA GLY A 357 36.20 -23.86 -13.06
C GLY A 357 36.95 -22.68 -12.44
N GLU A 358 37.17 -21.57 -13.15
CA GLU A 358 37.75 -20.34 -12.60
C GLU A 358 36.68 -19.25 -12.36
N THR A 359 36.70 -18.67 -11.15
CA THR A 359 35.86 -17.52 -10.76
C THR A 359 36.24 -16.27 -11.53
N LEU A 360 35.33 -15.77 -12.37
CA LEU A 360 35.46 -14.48 -13.05
C LEU A 360 34.84 -13.36 -12.21
N PHE A 361 35.56 -12.24 -12.06
CA PHE A 361 35.07 -11.03 -11.41
C PHE A 361 34.37 -10.13 -12.43
N ILE A 362 33.14 -9.70 -12.14
CA ILE A 362 32.41 -8.69 -12.93
C ILE A 362 32.52 -7.34 -12.23
N HIS A 363 32.91 -6.30 -12.98
CA HIS A 363 32.65 -4.91 -12.62
C HIS A 363 31.37 -4.49 -13.36
N SER A 364 30.38 -3.96 -12.63
CA SER A 364 29.06 -3.57 -13.16
C SER A 364 29.15 -2.56 -14.30
N ILE A 365 28.48 -2.81 -15.43
CA ILE A 365 28.32 -1.83 -16.53
C ILE A 365 26.91 -1.25 -16.56
N ARG A 366 26.84 0.02 -16.97
CA ARG A 366 25.68 0.90 -17.16
C ARG A 366 24.97 0.67 -18.51
N ILE A 367 23.63 0.75 -18.54
CA ILE A 367 22.86 1.00 -19.78
C ILE A 367 22.45 2.47 -19.79
N ARG A 368 22.75 3.19 -20.87
CA ARG A 368 22.19 4.52 -21.14
C ARG A 368 20.87 4.33 -21.89
N TRP A 369 19.73 4.60 -21.24
CA TRP A 369 18.47 4.77 -21.97
C TRP A 369 18.48 6.13 -22.65
N TRP A 370 18.49 6.13 -23.99
CA TRP A 370 18.25 7.34 -24.79
C TRP A 370 16.73 7.55 -24.88
N GLN A 371 16.22 8.59 -24.22
CA GLN A 371 14.88 9.10 -24.50
C GLN A 371 14.95 9.88 -25.81
N GLN A 372 14.60 9.23 -26.93
CA GLN A 372 14.58 9.85 -28.25
C GLN A 372 13.36 10.78 -28.40
N ASN A 373 13.32 11.86 -27.63
CA ASN A 373 12.46 13.01 -27.92
C ASN A 373 13.22 13.94 -28.87
N ASN A 374 13.28 13.55 -30.14
CA ASN A 374 13.36 14.44 -31.32
C ASN A 374 13.69 13.58 -32.55
N LEU A 375 12.66 13.19 -33.30
CA LEU A 375 12.68 13.11 -34.77
C LEU A 375 11.21 13.12 -35.27
N PRO A 376 10.92 13.81 -36.39
CA PRO A 376 9.57 14.25 -36.75
C PRO A 376 8.73 13.14 -37.38
N HIS A 377 7.40 13.30 -37.28
CA HIS A 377 6.38 12.56 -38.01
C HIS A 377 6.85 12.00 -39.37
N GLN A 378 7.00 10.67 -39.47
CA GLN A 378 7.04 9.99 -40.77
C GLN A 378 5.88 9.03 -40.89
N ASN A 379 5.05 9.36 -41.88
CA ASN A 379 3.89 8.63 -42.36
C ASN A 379 4.20 7.17 -42.69
N PHE A 380 3.55 6.23 -42.02
CA PHE A 380 3.42 4.87 -42.55
C PHE A 380 2.26 4.81 -43.54
N ARG A 381 2.60 4.99 -44.82
CA ARG A 381 1.79 4.57 -45.97
C ARG A 381 2.39 3.25 -46.48
N LYS A 382 1.66 2.15 -46.37
CA LYS A 382 1.89 0.94 -47.18
C LYS A 382 0.57 0.44 -47.74
N ASN A 383 0.25 0.92 -48.94
CA ASN A 383 -0.55 0.17 -49.91
C ASN A 383 0.26 -1.06 -50.35
N GLY A 384 -0.41 -2.17 -50.64
CA GLY A 384 0.20 -3.32 -51.29
C GLY A 384 -0.70 -4.55 -51.31
N ASN A 385 -1.70 -4.53 -52.19
CA ASN A 385 -2.61 -5.63 -52.53
C ASN A 385 -1.90 -6.89 -53.05
N SER A 386 -2.54 -8.05 -52.83
CA SER A 386 -2.78 -9.19 -53.76
C SER A 386 -2.90 -10.46 -52.90
N LEU A 387 -3.97 -11.27 -52.90
CA LEU A 387 -4.98 -11.64 -53.89
C LEU A 387 -6.32 -11.92 -53.21
#